data_AF-A0A5J4U8T8-F1
#
_entry.id   AF-A0A5J4U8T8-F1
#
_cell.length_a   1.000
_cell.length_b   1.000
_cell.length_c   1.000
_cell.angle_alpha   90.00
_cell.angle_beta   90.00
_cell.angle_gamma   90.00
#
_symmetry.space_group_name_H-M   'P 1'
#
loop_
_entity.id
_entity.type
_entity.pdbx_description
1 polymer ?
#
loop_
_entity_poly.entity_id
_entity_poly.type
_entity_poly.pdbx_seq_one_letter_code
_entity_poly.pdbx_strand_id
1 'polypeptide(L)'
;MKSVILSQVNPQQVIRRYCLGQNVLPWIQETSKKKKVDPYYIDFIDVILTRCYIPQIMPHLPKFSENSQKPGKCGGGVTQKKWLCGKRSLRLPQIGENMSRRIKTVFFSFLVVLGCLIISGCVKKEDVVTPPETLATPSGIHLEANDLVWTSVSHATSYNVQIESEDSSRISVTQAKTPILISYLGKYIKIQAISSDTQYLDSEWSVSYYIRLNIAEAPVKLNSPTGLKQDPEFLTWNTVLNASGYYVQVEGISPSLTTMDTQITVPSSYIGKSVKVQAYSTSSEYLDSDWSASILLTDLSGVNHTRLATPYTLELLMAETEEEYWPTLTWKPVEHATSYSVYIIETAEYRTVTEPKLILDEEYLLLSEFQVKALNDDAEYLDSAWSIPFLINVISPFDADTLCVPIRLSSDQTTLTWNSVYNANGYNVEISDISPNLHVIDTRLTILPTYVGKTVRVQATGSGSLLNSPWSAPYLLSSSNSSKTVLGTPKGITQVGMVISWQPVSNASYYLVNFPNNFASIVVDQPKLDLTGAYNLEYLIRIQAISPSSLYLDSA
;
A
#
# COMPACT_ATOMS: atom_id res chain seq x y z
N MET A 1 -22.02 1.74 -5.55
CA MET A 1 -21.90 2.31 -4.18
C MET A 1 -21.26 1.28 -3.25
N LYS A 2 -19.94 1.03 -3.37
CA LYS A 2 -19.14 0.11 -2.55
C LYS A 2 -17.68 0.60 -2.53
N SER A 3 -17.37 1.60 -1.70
CA SER A 3 -16.04 2.24 -1.66
C SER A 3 -15.76 2.99 -0.36
N VAL A 4 -16.36 2.54 0.75
CA VAL A 4 -16.13 3.08 2.11
C VAL A 4 -16.14 1.88 3.08
N ILE A 5 -15.46 2.02 4.23
CA ILE A 5 -15.16 0.97 5.24
C ILE A 5 -13.95 0.10 4.85
N LEU A 6 -12.75 0.70 4.87
CA LEU A 6 -11.47 -0.01 4.79
C LEU A 6 -10.33 0.72 5.55
N SER A 7 -10.59 1.19 6.78
CA SER A 7 -9.64 2.07 7.51
C SER A 7 -9.82 2.19 9.05
N GLN A 8 -10.06 1.09 9.79
CA GLN A 8 -10.36 1.17 11.24
C GLN A 8 -9.41 0.42 12.20
N VAL A 9 -8.34 -0.21 11.71
CA VAL A 9 -7.15 -0.62 12.47
C VAL A 9 -5.92 -0.17 11.69
N ASN A 10 -5.05 0.66 12.28
CA ASN A 10 -3.81 1.10 11.62
C ASN A 10 -2.75 -0.02 11.68
N PRO A 11 -2.23 -0.53 10.54
CA PRO A 11 -1.22 -1.59 10.52
C PRO A 11 0.06 -1.25 11.29
N GLN A 12 0.52 0.01 11.22
CA GLN A 12 1.72 0.46 11.93
C GLN A 12 1.57 0.34 13.46
N GLN A 13 0.37 0.47 14.02
CA GLN A 13 0.15 0.26 15.47
C GLN A 13 0.21 -1.22 15.87
N VAL A 14 -0.17 -2.14 14.97
CA VAL A 14 -0.03 -3.59 15.17
C VAL A 14 1.46 -3.97 15.16
N ILE A 15 2.18 -3.51 14.14
CA ILE A 15 3.63 -3.74 13.98
C ILE A 15 4.41 -3.14 15.16
N ARG A 16 4.17 -1.88 15.53
CA ARG A 16 4.84 -1.19 16.65
C ARG A 16 4.68 -1.93 17.98
N ARG A 17 3.50 -2.53 18.26
CA ARG A 17 3.29 -3.32 19.48
C ARG A 17 4.00 -4.68 19.42
N TYR A 18 4.02 -5.32 18.25
CA TYR A 18 4.71 -6.59 18.04
C TYR A 18 6.24 -6.44 18.21
N CYS A 19 6.84 -5.43 17.58
CA CYS A 19 8.28 -5.14 17.70
C CYS A 19 8.71 -4.73 19.13
N LEU A 20 7.79 -4.17 19.93
CA LEU A 20 8.00 -3.89 21.36
C LEU A 20 7.73 -5.10 22.27
N GLY A 21 7.57 -6.30 21.73
CA GLY A 21 7.35 -7.53 22.49
C GLY A 21 6.00 -7.58 23.24
N GLN A 22 5.06 -6.68 22.91
CA GLN A 22 3.76 -6.63 23.57
C GLN A 22 2.80 -7.65 22.98
N ASN A 23 2.05 -8.35 23.83
CA ASN A 23 1.10 -9.36 23.40
C ASN A 23 -0.11 -8.69 22.72
N VAL A 24 -0.19 -8.78 21.39
CA VAL A 24 -1.08 -7.94 20.56
C VAL A 24 -2.53 -8.45 20.53
N LEU A 25 -2.73 -9.77 20.68
CA LEU A 25 -4.02 -10.44 20.49
C LEU A 25 -5.14 -9.89 21.42
N PRO A 26 -4.93 -9.64 22.72
CA PRO A 26 -5.98 -9.09 23.59
C PRO A 26 -6.40 -7.67 23.19
N TRP A 27 -5.47 -6.85 22.68
CA TRP A 27 -5.75 -5.47 22.27
C TRP A 27 -6.59 -5.39 21.00
N ILE A 28 -6.36 -6.30 20.03
CA ILE A 28 -7.21 -6.45 18.84
C ILE A 28 -8.62 -6.89 19.26
N GLN A 29 -8.72 -7.89 20.16
CA GLN A 29 -10.01 -8.39 20.66
C GLN A 29 -10.80 -7.36 21.49
N GLU A 30 -10.13 -6.48 22.24
CA GLU A 30 -10.82 -5.41 22.97
C GLU A 30 -11.30 -4.29 22.02
N THR A 31 -10.48 -3.97 21.01
CA THR A 31 -10.78 -2.92 20.03
C THR A 31 -11.92 -3.32 19.08
N SER A 32 -11.99 -4.59 18.66
CA SER A 32 -13.11 -5.12 17.87
C SER A 32 -14.40 -5.16 18.69
N LYS A 33 -14.36 -5.60 19.96
CA LYS A 33 -15.50 -5.57 20.89
C LYS A 33 -16.05 -4.16 21.12
N LYS A 34 -15.18 -3.15 21.21
CA LYS A 34 -15.57 -1.74 21.35
C LYS A 34 -16.17 -1.12 20.07
N LYS A 35 -16.03 -1.76 18.90
CA LYS A 35 -16.46 -1.23 17.59
C LYS A 35 -17.47 -2.09 16.80
N LYS A 36 -17.88 -3.27 17.30
CA LYS A 36 -18.73 -4.25 16.58
C LYS A 36 -18.19 -4.64 15.19
N VAL A 37 -16.91 -5.06 15.14
CA VAL A 37 -16.31 -5.61 13.91
C VAL A 37 -16.69 -7.09 13.74
N ASP A 38 -16.85 -7.53 12.49
CA ASP A 38 -17.20 -8.91 12.13
C ASP A 38 -16.09 -9.92 12.51
N PRO A 39 -16.42 -11.08 13.12
CA PRO A 39 -15.42 -12.07 13.54
C PRO A 39 -14.54 -12.63 12.41
N TYR A 40 -15.01 -12.68 11.16
CA TYR A 40 -14.21 -13.22 10.03
C TYR A 40 -12.91 -12.45 9.75
N TYR A 41 -12.76 -11.22 10.26
CA TYR A 41 -11.56 -10.40 10.06
C TYR A 41 -10.35 -10.84 10.92
N ILE A 42 -10.55 -11.67 11.94
CA ILE A 42 -9.48 -12.06 12.87
C ILE A 42 -8.58 -13.15 12.26
N ASP A 43 -9.17 -14.18 11.65
CA ASP A 43 -8.43 -15.31 11.08
C ASP A 43 -7.50 -14.89 9.93
N PHE A 44 -7.84 -13.83 9.20
CA PHE A 44 -7.03 -13.30 8.10
C PHE A 44 -5.68 -12.70 8.56
N ILE A 45 -5.64 -12.11 9.76
CA ILE A 45 -4.41 -11.52 10.32
C ILE A 45 -3.45 -12.61 10.81
N ASP A 46 -3.98 -13.68 11.40
CA ASP A 46 -3.18 -14.81 11.92
C ASP A 46 -2.46 -15.57 10.79
N VAL A 47 -3.11 -15.71 9.62
CA VAL A 47 -2.50 -16.28 8.40
C VAL A 47 -1.33 -15.43 7.88
N ILE A 48 -1.43 -14.10 7.92
CA ILE A 48 -0.36 -13.19 7.47
C ILE A 48 0.86 -13.28 8.40
N LEU A 49 0.64 -13.20 9.72
CA LEU A 49 1.71 -13.25 10.72
C LEU A 49 2.42 -14.61 10.81
N THR A 50 1.79 -15.69 10.35
CA THR A 50 2.35 -17.05 10.42
C THR A 50 3.09 -17.48 9.15
N ARG A 51 3.02 -16.72 8.04
CA ARG A 51 3.55 -17.16 6.72
C ARG A 51 4.61 -16.27 6.07
N CYS A 52 4.87 -15.08 6.60
CA CYS A 52 5.94 -14.20 6.11
C CYS A 52 6.97 -13.90 7.22
N TYR A 53 8.24 -13.68 6.84
CA TYR A 53 9.39 -13.30 7.69
C TYR A 53 10.00 -14.33 8.66
N ILE A 54 10.73 -15.30 8.11
CA ILE A 54 12.01 -15.85 8.63
C ILE A 54 12.84 -16.17 7.35
N PRO A 55 14.11 -15.69 7.15
CA PRO A 55 15.21 -16.03 8.05
C PRO A 55 16.40 -15.03 8.24
N GLN A 56 17.26 -15.35 9.22
CA GLN A 56 18.66 -14.93 9.44
C GLN A 56 19.01 -13.48 9.86
N ILE A 57 19.23 -13.28 11.18
CA ILE A 57 20.54 -12.93 11.78
C ILE A 57 20.72 -13.81 13.06
N MET A 58 21.96 -14.05 13.50
CA MET A 58 22.34 -15.01 14.57
C MET A 58 22.52 -14.35 15.98
N PRO A 59 23.29 -14.91 16.95
CA PRO A 59 22.83 -15.90 17.94
C PRO A 59 23.13 -15.53 19.42
N HIS A 60 22.70 -16.38 20.38
CA HIS A 60 23.44 -16.86 21.58
C HIS A 60 22.54 -17.15 22.81
N LEU A 61 23.05 -18.02 23.71
CA LEU A 61 22.49 -18.41 25.03
C LEU A 61 21.19 -19.28 24.98
N PRO A 62 20.90 -20.10 26.02
CA PRO A 62 21.44 -21.46 25.97
C PRO A 62 20.37 -22.57 26.07
N LYS A 63 20.76 -23.79 25.71
CA LYS A 63 19.91 -24.99 25.76
C LYS A 63 19.47 -25.31 27.20
N PHE A 64 18.18 -25.63 27.36
CA PHE A 64 17.71 -26.59 28.36
C PHE A 64 17.02 -27.77 27.65
N SER A 65 17.03 -28.94 28.28
CA SER A 65 16.91 -30.25 27.60
C SER A 65 15.48 -30.75 27.38
N GLU A 66 15.35 -31.63 26.39
CA GLU A 66 14.16 -32.42 26.07
C GLU A 66 13.76 -33.39 27.19
N ASN A 67 12.46 -33.71 27.27
CA ASN A 67 11.90 -35.08 27.27
C ASN A 67 10.37 -34.98 27.42
N SER A 68 9.55 -35.20 26.40
CA SER A 68 9.19 -36.48 25.75
C SER A 68 8.16 -37.31 26.53
N GLN A 69 6.92 -37.40 26.04
CA GLN A 69 6.20 -38.65 25.70
C GLN A 69 4.73 -38.41 25.29
N LYS A 70 4.27 -39.21 24.31
CA LYS A 70 2.86 -39.58 24.07
C LYS A 70 2.69 -41.06 24.50
N PRO A 71 1.50 -41.67 24.44
CA PRO A 71 0.25 -41.30 25.13
C PRO A 71 -0.31 -42.48 25.97
N GLY A 72 -1.19 -42.22 26.94
CA GLY A 72 -1.84 -43.26 27.78
C GLY A 72 -3.36 -43.32 27.65
N LYS A 73 -3.95 -44.52 27.75
CA LYS A 73 -5.41 -44.76 27.79
C LYS A 73 -5.90 -45.08 29.22
N CYS A 74 -7.23 -45.20 29.37
CA CYS A 74 -8.00 -45.58 30.56
C CYS A 74 -8.20 -44.44 31.59
N GLY A 75 -9.36 -44.32 32.26
CA GLY A 75 -10.63 -45.01 32.01
C GLY A 75 -11.65 -44.93 33.16
N GLY A 76 -12.77 -44.20 32.94
CA GLY A 76 -14.00 -44.25 33.75
C GLY A 76 -14.01 -43.49 35.09
N GLY A 77 -15.18 -42.93 35.47
CA GLY A 77 -15.49 -42.70 36.90
C GLY A 77 -16.20 -41.41 37.37
N VAL A 78 -17.54 -41.39 37.34
CA VAL A 78 -18.39 -41.06 38.53
C VAL A 78 -18.29 -39.64 39.21
N THR A 79 -19.26 -38.78 38.87
CA THR A 79 -20.08 -37.87 39.75
C THR A 79 -19.67 -36.44 40.20
N GLN A 80 -20.75 -35.63 40.38
CA GLN A 80 -21.00 -34.50 41.32
C GLN A 80 -20.32 -33.12 41.06
N LYS A 81 -21.11 -32.06 40.80
CA LYS A 81 -21.80 -31.13 41.75
C LYS A 81 -20.87 -30.22 42.58
N LYS A 82 -20.86 -28.91 42.27
CA LYS A 82 -21.14 -27.76 43.20
C LYS A 82 -21.11 -26.42 42.43
N TRP A 83 -22.12 -25.54 42.56
CA TRP A 83 -22.21 -24.34 43.44
C TRP A 83 -21.28 -23.17 43.03
N LEU A 84 -21.64 -21.88 43.18
CA LEU A 84 -22.89 -21.20 43.61
C LEU A 84 -23.58 -20.56 42.37
N CYS A 85 -24.51 -19.59 42.35
CA CYS A 85 -25.24 -18.73 43.31
C CYS A 85 -26.63 -18.39 42.66
N GLY A 86 -27.58 -17.54 43.09
CA GLY A 86 -27.69 -16.47 44.11
C GLY A 86 -27.28 -15.10 43.54
N LYS A 87 -28.03 -13.99 43.62
CA LYS A 87 -29.29 -13.54 44.30
C LYS A 87 -29.92 -12.47 43.34
N ARG A 88 -31.16 -11.96 43.35
CA ARG A 88 -32.50 -11.96 44.05
C ARG A 88 -33.44 -11.21 43.03
N SER A 89 -34.75 -10.92 43.13
CA SER A 89 -36.03 -11.20 43.87
C SER A 89 -37.11 -10.43 43.02
N LEU A 90 -38.44 -10.59 43.02
CA LEU A 90 -39.55 -10.99 43.92
C LEU A 90 -40.54 -11.89 43.12
N ARG A 91 -41.23 -12.90 43.70
CA ARG A 91 -42.51 -12.90 44.47
C ARG A 91 -43.70 -12.19 43.76
N LEU A 92 -44.97 -12.65 43.79
CA LEU A 92 -45.74 -13.86 44.23
C LEU A 92 -47.23 -13.60 43.80
N PRO A 93 -48.24 -14.50 43.99
CA PRO A 93 -48.25 -15.96 44.19
C PRO A 93 -49.19 -16.74 43.20
N GLN A 94 -49.13 -18.07 43.25
CA GLN A 94 -50.29 -18.96 43.07
C GLN A 94 -50.50 -19.77 44.36
N ILE A 95 -51.75 -20.20 44.62
CA ILE A 95 -52.20 -21.36 45.44
C ILE A 95 -53.75 -21.29 45.45
N GLY A 96 -54.50 -22.37 45.30
CA GLY A 96 -54.13 -23.76 45.01
C GLY A 96 -55.32 -24.70 45.23
N GLU A 97 -55.33 -25.88 44.61
CA GLU A 97 -56.31 -26.93 44.89
C GLU A 97 -55.98 -27.67 46.20
N ASN A 98 -57.00 -28.24 46.85
CA ASN A 98 -56.78 -29.45 47.68
C ASN A 98 -58.05 -30.31 47.84
N MET A 99 -57.85 -31.59 48.12
CA MET A 99 -58.88 -32.63 48.04
C MET A 99 -59.63 -32.92 49.36
N SER A 100 -60.91 -33.26 49.21
CA SER A 100 -61.61 -34.38 49.89
C SER A 100 -61.54 -34.53 51.42
N ARG A 101 -62.72 -34.48 52.08
CA ARG A 101 -63.27 -35.68 52.74
C ARG A 101 -64.77 -35.61 53.06
N ARG A 102 -65.38 -36.81 53.07
CA ARG A 102 -66.79 -37.16 53.32
C ARG A 102 -67.26 -36.77 54.74
N ILE A 103 -68.58 -36.53 54.96
CA ILE A 103 -69.48 -37.33 55.86
C ILE A 103 -70.91 -36.74 56.08
N LYS A 104 -71.94 -37.57 55.81
CA LYS A 104 -73.28 -37.73 56.44
C LYS A 104 -74.34 -36.59 56.60
N THR A 105 -75.44 -36.73 55.84
CA THR A 105 -76.79 -37.20 56.34
C THR A 105 -77.95 -36.22 56.69
N VAL A 106 -79.17 -36.66 56.27
CA VAL A 106 -80.60 -36.28 56.51
C VAL A 106 -81.29 -35.01 55.91
N PHE A 107 -82.55 -35.26 55.48
CA PHE A 107 -83.73 -34.38 55.36
C PHE A 107 -83.74 -33.25 54.30
N PHE A 108 -84.89 -32.82 53.75
CA PHE A 108 -86.31 -33.22 53.94
C PHE A 108 -87.06 -33.24 52.58
N SER A 109 -88.18 -33.96 52.48
CA SER A 109 -88.98 -34.11 51.23
C SER A 109 -90.40 -33.55 51.35
N PHE A 110 -90.79 -32.61 50.47
CA PHE A 110 -92.15 -32.09 50.15
C PHE A 110 -91.98 -30.98 49.08
N LEU A 111 -92.83 -30.69 48.08
CA LEU A 111 -94.04 -31.33 47.48
C LEU A 111 -93.78 -31.42 45.93
N VAL A 112 -94.51 -32.09 45.04
CA VAL A 112 -95.88 -32.67 44.95
C VAL A 112 -97.02 -31.67 44.59
N VAL A 113 -97.30 -31.58 43.28
CA VAL A 113 -98.55 -31.11 42.63
C VAL A 113 -98.91 -29.61 42.72
N LEU A 114 -98.50 -28.89 41.67
CA LEU A 114 -99.34 -28.06 40.79
C LEU A 114 -98.64 -28.06 39.41
N GLY A 115 -99.25 -28.04 38.24
CA GLY A 115 -100.66 -28.10 37.82
C GLY A 115 -100.63 -27.89 36.30
N CYS A 116 -101.13 -28.84 35.49
CA CYS A 116 -100.87 -28.84 34.05
C CYS A 116 -101.60 -27.70 33.31
N LEU A 117 -100.92 -27.02 32.36
CA LEU A 117 -101.37 -26.75 30.97
C LEU A 117 -100.59 -25.62 30.26
N ILE A 118 -99.42 -25.93 29.70
CA ILE A 118 -99.04 -25.45 28.35
C ILE A 118 -98.29 -26.61 27.67
N ILE A 119 -98.88 -27.19 26.62
CA ILE A 119 -98.21 -28.17 25.74
C ILE A 119 -98.10 -27.55 24.35
N SER A 120 -96.88 -27.24 23.92
CA SER A 120 -96.51 -27.02 22.53
C SER A 120 -94.99 -27.04 22.37
N GLY A 121 -94.49 -27.67 21.30
CA GLY A 121 -93.17 -27.32 20.76
C GLY A 121 -91.91 -27.94 21.38
N CYS A 122 -91.98 -28.93 22.29
CA CYS A 122 -90.80 -29.73 22.65
C CYS A 122 -90.41 -30.74 21.55
N VAL A 123 -90.06 -30.22 20.37
CA VAL A 123 -89.25 -30.97 19.41
C VAL A 123 -87.84 -31.01 20.00
N LYS A 124 -87.38 -32.21 20.38
CA LYS A 124 -85.93 -32.44 20.45
C LYS A 124 -85.41 -32.21 19.04
N LYS A 125 -84.70 -31.09 18.84
CA LYS A 125 -83.82 -30.98 17.69
C LYS A 125 -82.78 -32.08 17.86
N GLU A 126 -82.81 -33.07 16.97
CA GLU A 126 -81.63 -33.90 16.79
C GLU A 126 -80.55 -32.96 16.25
N ASP A 127 -79.52 -32.72 17.06
CA ASP A 127 -78.33 -32.08 16.56
C ASP A 127 -77.71 -33.07 15.56
N VAL A 128 -77.88 -32.74 14.28
CA VAL A 128 -77.23 -33.43 13.17
C VAL A 128 -75.74 -33.23 13.39
N VAL A 129 -75.10 -34.23 14.01
CA VAL A 129 -73.65 -34.31 14.16
C VAL A 129 -73.09 -34.56 12.77
N THR A 130 -72.90 -33.47 12.03
CA THR A 130 -72.13 -33.46 10.79
C THR A 130 -70.74 -33.99 11.11
N PRO A 131 -70.23 -35.00 10.38
CA PRO A 131 -68.87 -35.46 10.60
C PRO A 131 -67.90 -34.30 10.37
N PRO A 132 -66.81 -34.19 11.17
CA PRO A 132 -65.91 -33.05 11.09
C PRO A 132 -65.23 -32.97 9.72
N GLU A 133 -65.09 -31.76 9.19
CA GLU A 133 -64.59 -31.51 7.83
C GLU A 133 -63.06 -31.50 7.81
N THR A 134 -62.45 -32.24 6.89
CA THR A 134 -60.99 -32.28 6.74
C THR A 134 -60.48 -30.97 6.14
N LEU A 135 -59.53 -30.32 6.81
CA LEU A 135 -58.87 -29.11 6.32
C LEU A 135 -58.23 -29.32 4.94
N ALA A 136 -58.31 -28.30 4.09
CA ALA A 136 -57.65 -28.31 2.79
C ALA A 136 -56.11 -28.45 2.92
N THR A 137 -55.49 -29.24 2.05
CA THR A 137 -54.04 -29.46 2.05
C THR A 137 -53.28 -28.17 1.69
N PRO A 138 -52.22 -27.79 2.44
CA PRO A 138 -51.34 -26.68 2.10
C PRO A 138 -50.78 -26.79 0.68
N SER A 139 -50.84 -25.68 -0.05
CA SER A 139 -50.43 -25.57 -1.45
C SER A 139 -49.68 -24.25 -1.69
N GLY A 140 -49.20 -24.02 -2.93
CA GLY A 140 -48.44 -22.80 -3.25
C GLY A 140 -47.09 -22.67 -2.52
N ILE A 141 -46.49 -23.79 -2.11
CA ILE A 141 -45.24 -23.82 -1.36
C ILE A 141 -44.09 -23.28 -2.23
N HIS A 142 -43.41 -22.23 -1.77
CA HIS A 142 -42.25 -21.63 -2.43
C HIS A 142 -41.33 -20.91 -1.43
N LEU A 143 -40.20 -20.38 -1.91
CA LEU A 143 -39.31 -19.53 -1.12
C LEU A 143 -39.52 -18.05 -1.48
N GLU A 144 -39.67 -17.21 -0.47
CA GLU A 144 -39.72 -15.75 -0.60
C GLU A 144 -38.60 -15.15 0.27
N ALA A 145 -37.57 -14.59 -0.37
CA ALA A 145 -36.31 -14.20 0.26
C ALA A 145 -35.67 -15.35 1.09
N ASN A 146 -35.89 -15.35 2.41
CA ASN A 146 -35.38 -16.35 3.37
C ASN A 146 -36.51 -17.09 4.12
N ASP A 147 -37.78 -16.80 3.84
CA ASP A 147 -38.91 -17.55 4.38
C ASP A 147 -39.37 -18.61 3.37
N LEU A 148 -39.71 -19.80 3.86
CA LEU A 148 -40.58 -20.74 3.17
C LEU A 148 -42.03 -20.26 3.36
N VAL A 149 -42.78 -20.07 2.27
CA VAL A 149 -44.14 -19.50 2.29
C VAL A 149 -45.10 -20.44 1.56
N TRP A 150 -46.36 -20.52 2.02
CA TRP A 150 -47.42 -21.31 1.41
C TRP A 150 -48.79 -20.61 1.53
N THR A 151 -49.78 -21.09 0.77
CA THR A 151 -51.15 -20.59 0.84
C THR A 151 -51.77 -20.94 2.19
N SER A 152 -52.31 -19.95 2.89
CA SER A 152 -53.00 -20.13 4.16
C SER A 152 -54.30 -20.91 3.99
N VAL A 153 -54.49 -21.92 4.84
CA VAL A 153 -55.68 -22.77 4.90
C VAL A 153 -56.70 -22.17 5.87
N SER A 154 -57.97 -22.04 5.47
CA SER A 154 -59.04 -21.57 6.37
C SER A 154 -59.29 -22.58 7.49
N HIS A 155 -59.65 -22.11 8.69
CA HIS A 155 -59.89 -22.93 9.90
C HIS A 155 -58.67 -23.73 10.43
N ALA A 156 -57.49 -23.55 9.83
CA ALA A 156 -56.22 -23.95 10.42
C ALA A 156 -55.79 -22.99 11.53
N THR A 157 -55.38 -23.52 12.68
CA THR A 157 -54.84 -22.73 13.81
C THR A 157 -53.32 -22.85 13.94
N SER A 158 -52.72 -23.86 13.30
CA SER A 158 -51.28 -23.96 13.09
C SER A 158 -50.95 -24.85 11.87
N TYR A 159 -49.66 -25.00 11.57
CA TYR A 159 -49.13 -25.88 10.52
C TYR A 159 -47.97 -26.69 11.08
N ASN A 160 -47.92 -27.99 10.77
CA ASN A 160 -46.74 -28.81 10.99
C ASN A 160 -45.89 -28.83 9.72
N VAL A 161 -44.66 -28.35 9.79
CA VAL A 161 -43.65 -28.49 8.74
C VAL A 161 -42.74 -29.67 9.10
N GLN A 162 -42.67 -30.68 8.24
CA GLN A 162 -41.77 -31.83 8.39
C GLN A 162 -40.67 -31.77 7.34
N ILE A 163 -39.42 -31.99 7.76
CA ILE A 163 -38.26 -32.06 6.87
C ILE A 163 -37.92 -33.53 6.65
N GLU A 164 -38.00 -33.98 5.40
CA GLU A 164 -37.77 -35.37 5.02
C GLU A 164 -36.27 -35.66 5.11
N SER A 165 -35.90 -36.25 6.24
CA SER A 165 -34.54 -36.54 6.70
C SER A 165 -34.60 -37.62 7.78
N GLU A 166 -33.48 -38.27 8.08
CA GLU A 166 -33.44 -39.49 8.91
C GLU A 166 -34.09 -39.30 10.30
N ASP A 167 -33.90 -38.13 10.94
CA ASP A 167 -34.50 -37.80 12.25
C ASP A 167 -36.00 -37.41 12.19
N SER A 168 -36.58 -37.24 10.99
CA SER A 168 -38.02 -36.94 10.76
C SER A 168 -38.63 -35.83 11.62
N SER A 169 -37.84 -34.81 11.95
CA SER A 169 -38.25 -33.74 12.87
C SER A 169 -39.38 -32.86 12.30
N ARG A 170 -40.24 -32.40 13.20
CA ARG A 170 -41.41 -31.55 12.90
C ARG A 170 -41.32 -30.23 13.64
N ILE A 171 -41.72 -29.15 12.98
CA ILE A 171 -41.77 -27.79 13.52
C ILE A 171 -43.20 -27.28 13.35
N SER A 172 -43.85 -26.92 14.46
CA SER A 172 -45.20 -26.34 14.43
C SER A 172 -45.12 -24.81 14.38
N VAL A 173 -45.82 -24.18 13.44
CA VAL A 173 -45.88 -22.72 13.27
C VAL A 173 -47.32 -22.22 13.15
N THR A 174 -47.59 -21.00 13.60
CA THR A 174 -48.95 -20.40 13.60
C THR A 174 -49.26 -19.53 12.39
N GLN A 175 -48.28 -19.29 11.50
CA GLN A 175 -48.44 -18.55 10.26
C GLN A 175 -48.18 -19.47 9.06
N ALA A 176 -48.68 -19.10 7.88
CA ALA A 176 -48.44 -19.83 6.63
C ALA A 176 -47.03 -19.59 6.03
N LYS A 177 -46.03 -19.46 6.91
CA LYS A 177 -44.62 -19.29 6.57
C LYS A 177 -43.69 -19.72 7.72
N THR A 178 -42.44 -20.05 7.40
CA THR A 178 -41.38 -20.29 8.39
C THR A 178 -40.00 -19.90 7.85
N PRO A 179 -39.08 -19.34 8.67
CA PRO A 179 -37.72 -19.04 8.24
C PRO A 179 -36.94 -20.29 7.82
N ILE A 180 -36.16 -20.21 6.74
CA ILE A 180 -35.37 -21.34 6.27
C ILE A 180 -33.98 -21.36 6.91
N LEU A 181 -33.58 -22.53 7.42
CA LEU A 181 -32.20 -22.75 7.86
C LEU A 181 -31.37 -23.31 6.71
N ILE A 182 -30.09 -22.95 6.67
CA ILE A 182 -29.11 -23.45 5.69
C ILE A 182 -29.06 -24.99 5.69
N SER A 183 -29.29 -25.62 6.84
CA SER A 183 -29.36 -27.08 7.03
C SER A 183 -30.61 -27.75 6.41
N TYR A 184 -31.52 -26.99 5.81
CA TYR A 184 -32.70 -27.49 5.09
C TYR A 184 -32.53 -27.43 3.56
N LEU A 185 -31.47 -26.78 3.05
CA LEU A 185 -31.15 -26.76 1.63
C LEU A 185 -30.86 -28.17 1.10
N GLY A 186 -31.35 -28.49 -0.10
CA GLY A 186 -31.18 -29.81 -0.72
C GLY A 186 -32.05 -30.91 -0.13
N LYS A 187 -33.04 -30.58 0.71
CA LYS A 187 -33.98 -31.53 1.32
C LYS A 187 -35.39 -31.36 0.79
N TYR A 188 -36.18 -32.40 0.93
CA TYR A 188 -37.63 -32.35 0.73
C TYR A 188 -38.34 -31.96 2.04
N ILE A 189 -39.47 -31.30 1.91
CA ILE A 189 -40.35 -30.90 3.01
C ILE A 189 -41.81 -31.20 2.67
N LYS A 190 -42.61 -31.46 3.72
CA LYS A 190 -44.07 -31.52 3.63
C LYS A 190 -44.70 -30.62 4.71
N ILE A 191 -45.88 -30.12 4.43
CA ILE A 191 -46.64 -29.22 5.33
C ILE A 191 -48.04 -29.78 5.53
N GLN A 192 -48.49 -29.82 6.78
CA GLN A 192 -49.84 -30.20 7.19
C GLN A 192 -50.51 -29.01 7.87
N ALA A 193 -51.76 -28.70 7.52
CA ALA A 193 -52.57 -27.72 8.26
C ALA A 193 -53.26 -28.42 9.44
N ILE A 194 -53.22 -27.78 10.60
CA ILE A 194 -53.66 -28.35 11.89
C ILE A 194 -54.80 -27.49 12.43
N SER A 195 -55.88 -28.11 12.87
CA SER A 195 -56.97 -27.41 13.59
C SER A 195 -56.92 -27.65 15.09
N SER A 196 -57.65 -26.82 15.82
CA SER A 196 -57.96 -27.02 17.24
C SER A 196 -59.46 -26.84 17.52
N ASP A 197 -60.29 -26.78 16.48
CA ASP A 197 -61.76 -26.84 16.59
C ASP A 197 -62.22 -28.27 16.28
N THR A 198 -63.04 -28.84 17.17
CA THR A 198 -63.61 -30.18 17.04
C THR A 198 -64.49 -30.40 15.80
N GLN A 199 -64.86 -29.32 15.09
CA GLN A 199 -65.60 -29.38 13.83
C GLN A 199 -64.71 -29.69 12.61
N TYR A 200 -63.38 -29.64 12.75
CA TYR A 200 -62.44 -29.86 11.64
C TYR A 200 -61.40 -30.93 11.98
N LEU A 201 -60.97 -31.68 10.96
CA LEU A 201 -59.84 -32.61 11.05
C LEU A 201 -58.61 -31.99 10.39
N ASP A 202 -57.41 -32.29 10.91
CA ASP A 202 -56.14 -31.89 10.30
C ASP A 202 -56.06 -32.32 8.82
N SER A 203 -55.40 -31.52 7.99
CA SER A 203 -55.29 -31.82 6.56
C SER A 203 -54.47 -33.06 6.28
N GLU A 204 -54.60 -33.60 5.06
CA GLU A 204 -53.53 -34.42 4.50
C GLU A 204 -52.23 -33.61 4.34
N TRP A 205 -51.09 -34.31 4.30
CA TRP A 205 -49.79 -33.66 4.06
C TRP A 205 -49.69 -33.15 2.62
N SER A 206 -49.01 -32.03 2.44
CA SER A 206 -48.66 -31.52 1.11
C SER A 206 -47.79 -32.51 0.31
N VAL A 207 -47.77 -32.32 -1.01
CA VAL A 207 -46.71 -32.87 -1.86
C VAL A 207 -45.33 -32.45 -1.33
N SER A 208 -44.31 -33.30 -1.55
CA SER A 208 -42.92 -33.01 -1.17
C SER A 208 -42.38 -31.84 -2.01
N TYR A 209 -42.09 -30.70 -1.37
CA TYR A 209 -41.40 -29.58 -2.02
C TYR A 209 -39.88 -29.72 -1.83
N TYR A 210 -39.10 -29.58 -2.90
CA TYR A 210 -37.64 -29.66 -2.85
C TYR A 210 -37.01 -28.28 -2.66
N ILE A 211 -36.32 -28.09 -1.53
CA ILE A 211 -35.68 -26.82 -1.20
C ILE A 211 -34.39 -26.66 -2.01
N ARG A 212 -34.39 -25.69 -2.92
CA ARG A 212 -33.20 -25.14 -3.58
C ARG A 212 -33.16 -23.63 -3.42
N LEU A 213 -31.98 -23.06 -3.18
CA LEU A 213 -31.80 -21.62 -3.35
C LEU A 213 -32.07 -21.26 -4.81
N ASN A 214 -32.97 -20.32 -5.05
CA ASN A 214 -33.16 -19.74 -6.38
C ASN A 214 -32.11 -18.64 -6.59
N ILE A 215 -30.84 -19.05 -6.67
CA ILE A 215 -29.72 -18.15 -6.96
C ILE A 215 -29.96 -17.60 -8.37
N ALA A 216 -29.99 -16.27 -8.51
CA ALA A 216 -29.95 -15.64 -9.83
C ALA A 216 -28.68 -16.13 -10.56
N GLU A 217 -28.80 -16.54 -11.82
CA GLU A 217 -27.71 -17.22 -12.52
C GLU A 217 -26.43 -16.38 -12.49
N ALA A 218 -25.30 -17.02 -12.17
CA ALA A 218 -24.04 -16.33 -12.01
C ALA A 218 -23.66 -15.64 -13.34
N PRO A 219 -23.31 -14.35 -13.33
CA PRO A 219 -23.20 -13.57 -14.56
C PRO A 219 -22.12 -14.15 -15.49
N VAL A 220 -22.49 -14.34 -16.75
CA VAL A 220 -21.68 -15.04 -17.74
C VAL A 220 -20.56 -14.12 -18.21
N LYS A 221 -19.31 -14.57 -18.13
CA LYS A 221 -18.18 -13.77 -18.62
C LYS A 221 -18.21 -13.67 -20.15
N LEU A 222 -18.09 -12.45 -20.67
CA LEU A 222 -18.00 -12.21 -22.10
C LEU A 222 -16.75 -12.88 -22.70
N ASN A 223 -16.85 -13.32 -23.95
CA ASN A 223 -15.69 -13.80 -24.72
C ASN A 223 -14.70 -12.64 -24.97
N SER A 224 -13.39 -12.93 -24.92
CA SER A 224 -12.36 -11.96 -25.31
C SER A 224 -12.50 -11.52 -26.77
N PRO A 225 -12.22 -10.24 -27.10
CA PRO A 225 -12.10 -9.80 -28.48
C PRO A 225 -11.02 -10.61 -29.22
N THR A 226 -11.34 -11.01 -30.46
CA THR A 226 -10.46 -11.80 -31.33
C THR A 226 -10.23 -11.07 -32.66
N GLY A 227 -9.25 -11.52 -33.45
CA GLY A 227 -8.99 -10.93 -34.77
C GLY A 227 -8.43 -9.50 -34.73
N LEU A 228 -7.84 -9.08 -33.60
CA LEU A 228 -7.22 -7.76 -33.45
C LEU A 228 -6.11 -7.58 -34.50
N LYS A 229 -6.29 -6.62 -35.41
CA LYS A 229 -5.37 -6.34 -36.52
C LYS A 229 -5.25 -4.84 -36.79
N GLN A 230 -4.08 -4.43 -37.25
CA GLN A 230 -3.85 -3.07 -37.74
C GLN A 230 -3.97 -3.04 -39.27
N ASP A 231 -4.86 -2.18 -39.76
CA ASP A 231 -4.91 -1.69 -41.13
C ASP A 231 -4.30 -0.26 -41.15
N PRO A 232 -3.93 0.34 -42.30
CA PRO A 232 -3.10 1.55 -42.32
C PRO A 232 -3.65 2.79 -41.59
N GLU A 233 -4.97 2.89 -41.43
CA GLU A 233 -5.66 3.99 -40.74
C GLU A 233 -6.34 3.52 -39.42
N PHE A 234 -6.61 2.22 -39.27
CA PHE A 234 -7.49 1.68 -38.24
C PHE A 234 -6.95 0.44 -37.53
N LEU A 235 -7.18 0.37 -36.22
CA LEU A 235 -7.10 -0.86 -35.44
C LEU A 235 -8.50 -1.48 -35.40
N THR A 236 -8.64 -2.73 -35.84
CA THR A 236 -9.94 -3.42 -36.00
C THR A 236 -9.96 -4.76 -35.27
N TRP A 237 -11.13 -5.21 -34.79
CA TRP A 237 -11.32 -6.50 -34.13
C TRP A 237 -12.73 -7.10 -34.38
N ASN A 238 -12.92 -8.37 -34.03
CA ASN A 238 -14.21 -9.06 -34.14
C ASN A 238 -15.20 -8.61 -33.05
N THR A 239 -16.48 -8.47 -33.40
CA THR A 239 -17.56 -8.18 -32.45
C THR A 239 -17.69 -9.27 -31.38
N VAL A 240 -17.77 -8.87 -30.11
CA VAL A 240 -18.12 -9.76 -29.00
C VAL A 240 -19.64 -9.72 -28.76
N LEU A 241 -20.29 -10.88 -28.81
CA LEU A 241 -21.72 -11.01 -28.54
C LEU A 241 -22.04 -10.58 -27.09
N ASN A 242 -23.13 -9.85 -26.90
CA ASN A 242 -23.60 -9.27 -25.62
C ASN A 242 -22.68 -8.20 -24.99
N ALA A 243 -21.62 -7.77 -25.68
CA ALA A 243 -20.85 -6.60 -25.28
C ALA A 243 -21.67 -5.31 -25.41
N SER A 244 -21.50 -4.40 -24.45
CA SER A 244 -22.01 -3.01 -24.50
C SER A 244 -21.02 -2.03 -25.12
N GLY A 245 -19.76 -2.46 -25.33
CA GLY A 245 -18.68 -1.68 -25.92
C GLY A 245 -17.33 -2.32 -25.61
N TYR A 246 -16.25 -1.57 -25.88
CA TYR A 246 -14.87 -1.99 -25.73
C TYR A 246 -14.02 -0.94 -25.02
N TYR A 247 -13.11 -1.42 -24.17
CA TYR A 247 -11.95 -0.67 -23.68
C TYR A 247 -10.72 -1.03 -24.53
N VAL A 248 -10.00 -0.03 -25.02
CA VAL A 248 -8.72 -0.19 -25.72
C VAL A 248 -7.62 0.36 -24.82
N GLN A 249 -6.68 -0.50 -24.40
CA GLN A 249 -5.52 -0.09 -23.61
C GLN A 249 -4.27 -0.07 -24.51
N VAL A 250 -3.61 1.09 -24.52
CA VAL A 250 -2.38 1.36 -25.28
C VAL A 250 -1.22 1.57 -24.31
N GLU A 251 -0.06 1.01 -24.59
CA GLU A 251 1.11 1.00 -23.71
C GLU A 251 1.61 2.41 -23.35
N GLY A 252 1.61 2.73 -22.05
CA GLY A 252 2.00 4.06 -21.56
C GLY A 252 0.98 5.17 -21.87
N ILE A 253 -0.28 4.84 -22.16
CA ILE A 253 -1.39 5.79 -22.27
C ILE A 253 -2.48 5.42 -21.26
N SER A 254 -2.93 6.41 -20.48
CA SER A 254 -3.99 6.25 -19.48
C SER A 254 -4.89 7.50 -19.43
N PRO A 255 -6.20 7.35 -19.16
CA PRO A 255 -6.97 6.09 -19.04
C PRO A 255 -7.14 5.36 -20.39
N SER A 256 -7.64 4.12 -20.34
CA SER A 256 -8.01 3.37 -21.55
C SER A 256 -9.09 4.08 -22.35
N LEU A 257 -8.97 4.09 -23.68
CA LEU A 257 -10.00 4.60 -24.58
C LEU A 257 -11.25 3.71 -24.50
N THR A 258 -12.44 4.31 -24.55
CA THR A 258 -13.73 3.59 -24.56
C THR A 258 -14.45 3.84 -25.87
N THR A 259 -14.93 2.80 -26.54
CA THR A 259 -15.71 2.90 -27.79
C THR A 259 -16.86 1.89 -27.82
N MET A 260 -17.90 2.15 -28.61
CA MET A 260 -18.95 1.17 -28.94
C MET A 260 -18.66 0.44 -30.26
N ASP A 261 -17.79 0.99 -31.10
CA ASP A 261 -17.41 0.42 -32.40
C ASP A 261 -16.36 -0.68 -32.26
N THR A 262 -16.26 -1.56 -33.27
CA THR A 262 -15.23 -2.60 -33.38
C THR A 262 -13.93 -2.12 -34.04
N GLN A 263 -13.73 -0.81 -34.07
CA GLN A 263 -12.54 -0.17 -34.63
C GLN A 263 -12.23 1.16 -33.95
N ILE A 264 -10.97 1.59 -34.03
CA ILE A 264 -10.53 2.98 -33.78
C ILE A 264 -9.53 3.41 -34.84
N THR A 265 -9.47 4.71 -35.15
CA THR A 265 -8.35 5.30 -35.89
C THR A 265 -7.06 5.13 -35.07
N VAL A 266 -5.91 4.98 -35.73
CA VAL A 266 -4.59 4.90 -35.08
C VAL A 266 -3.83 6.22 -35.24
N PRO A 267 -3.66 7.03 -34.17
CA PRO A 267 -2.77 8.19 -34.18
C PRO A 267 -1.30 7.80 -34.38
N SER A 268 -0.50 8.73 -34.91
CA SER A 268 0.97 8.67 -34.93
C SER A 268 1.57 8.33 -33.56
N SER A 269 1.06 8.97 -32.50
CA SER A 269 1.50 8.74 -31.13
C SER A 269 1.23 7.32 -30.61
N TYR A 270 0.42 6.50 -31.30
CA TYR A 270 0.19 5.10 -30.93
C TYR A 270 1.21 4.14 -31.59
N ILE A 271 1.99 4.61 -32.57
CA ILE A 271 2.94 3.79 -33.32
C ILE A 271 4.13 3.38 -32.44
N GLY A 272 4.46 2.08 -32.44
CA GLY A 272 5.49 1.49 -31.59
C GLY A 272 5.05 1.23 -30.14
N LYS A 273 3.75 1.31 -29.83
CA LYS A 273 3.15 0.91 -28.54
C LYS A 273 2.40 -0.41 -28.69
N SER A 274 2.39 -1.25 -27.65
CA SER A 274 1.53 -2.43 -27.58
C SER A 274 0.07 -2.06 -27.32
N VAL A 275 -0.88 -2.72 -27.98
CA VAL A 275 -2.32 -2.48 -27.81
C VAL A 275 -3.09 -3.78 -27.64
N LYS A 276 -4.09 -3.75 -26.75
CA LYS A 276 -5.03 -4.85 -26.46
C LYS A 276 -6.43 -4.29 -26.19
N VAL A 277 -7.46 -5.12 -26.38
CA VAL A 277 -8.87 -4.72 -26.29
C VAL A 277 -9.64 -5.63 -25.33
N GLN A 278 -10.55 -5.07 -24.54
CA GLN A 278 -11.46 -5.79 -23.65
C GLN A 278 -12.90 -5.39 -23.96
N ALA A 279 -13.79 -6.35 -24.18
CA ALA A 279 -15.23 -6.11 -24.26
C ALA A 279 -15.85 -6.01 -22.86
N TYR A 280 -16.72 -5.01 -22.63
CA TYR A 280 -17.40 -4.76 -21.36
C TYR A 280 -18.92 -4.90 -21.45
N SER A 281 -19.61 -5.04 -20.31
CA SER A 281 -21.08 -5.11 -20.19
C SER A 281 -21.63 -4.05 -19.22
N THR A 282 -22.79 -3.46 -19.56
CA THR A 282 -23.61 -2.70 -18.59
C THR A 282 -24.77 -3.50 -18.01
N SER A 283 -25.05 -4.71 -18.54
CA SER A 283 -26.03 -5.64 -17.98
C SER A 283 -25.43 -6.43 -16.82
N SER A 284 -26.21 -6.59 -15.75
CA SER A 284 -25.86 -7.42 -14.58
C SER A 284 -25.85 -8.93 -14.86
N GLU A 285 -26.24 -9.36 -16.05
CA GLU A 285 -26.20 -10.76 -16.51
C GLU A 285 -24.82 -11.19 -17.03
N TYR A 286 -23.92 -10.24 -17.29
CA TYR A 286 -22.61 -10.52 -17.89
C TYR A 286 -21.46 -9.84 -17.13
N LEU A 287 -20.31 -10.52 -17.10
CA LEU A 287 -19.04 -9.96 -16.61
C LEU A 287 -18.16 -9.57 -17.80
N ASP A 288 -17.36 -8.53 -17.63
CA ASP A 288 -16.38 -8.10 -18.64
C ASP A 288 -15.42 -9.23 -19.04
N SER A 289 -15.05 -9.25 -20.31
CA SER A 289 -14.17 -10.26 -20.90
C SER A 289 -12.73 -10.20 -20.35
N ASP A 290 -11.94 -11.23 -20.62
CA ASP A 290 -10.47 -11.08 -20.56
C ASP A 290 -9.98 -10.26 -21.76
N TRP A 291 -8.88 -9.52 -21.57
CA TRP A 291 -8.20 -8.81 -22.66
C TRP A 291 -7.85 -9.73 -23.83
N SER A 292 -7.91 -9.18 -25.04
CA SER A 292 -7.38 -9.81 -26.25
C SER A 292 -5.88 -10.09 -26.12
N ALA A 293 -5.36 -10.95 -27.00
CA ALA A 293 -3.93 -10.91 -27.32
C ALA A 293 -3.52 -9.49 -27.73
N SER A 294 -2.32 -9.06 -27.33
CA SER A 294 -1.77 -7.76 -27.68
C SER A 294 -1.06 -7.81 -29.04
N ILE A 295 -1.12 -6.70 -29.78
CA ILE A 295 -0.28 -6.47 -30.97
C ILE A 295 0.57 -5.22 -30.77
N LEU A 296 1.78 -5.21 -31.34
CA LEU A 296 2.61 -4.01 -31.44
C LEU A 296 2.16 -3.22 -32.67
N LEU A 297 1.78 -1.96 -32.50
CA LEU A 297 1.43 -1.10 -33.64
C LEU A 297 2.70 -0.69 -34.40
N THR A 298 2.63 -0.75 -35.73
CA THR A 298 3.72 -0.43 -36.65
C THR A 298 3.32 0.67 -37.61
N ASP A 299 4.30 1.40 -38.14
CA ASP A 299 4.01 2.41 -39.15
C ASP A 299 3.64 1.75 -40.49
N LEU A 300 2.39 1.93 -40.88
CA LEU A 300 1.83 1.44 -42.15
C LEU A 300 1.53 2.60 -43.13
N SER A 301 1.84 3.84 -42.75
CA SER A 301 1.54 5.05 -43.54
C SER A 301 2.56 5.28 -44.68
N GLY A 302 3.80 4.80 -44.50
CA GLY A 302 4.93 5.09 -45.38
C GLY A 302 5.52 6.50 -45.21
N VAL A 303 5.07 7.27 -44.22
CA VAL A 303 5.64 8.56 -43.85
C VAL A 303 6.92 8.33 -43.02
N ASN A 304 7.97 9.11 -43.27
CA ASN A 304 9.27 8.92 -42.61
C ASN A 304 9.34 9.73 -41.31
N HIS A 305 8.65 9.27 -40.26
CA HIS A 305 8.57 9.93 -38.96
C HIS A 305 9.91 10.03 -38.22
N THR A 306 10.16 11.15 -37.54
CA THR A 306 11.41 11.37 -36.77
C THR A 306 11.24 10.91 -35.32
N ARG A 307 12.09 10.00 -34.84
CA ARG A 307 12.03 9.57 -33.42
C ARG A 307 12.65 10.62 -32.51
N LEU A 308 11.94 10.99 -31.44
CA LEU A 308 12.45 11.86 -30.38
C LEU A 308 13.72 11.30 -29.72
N ALA A 309 14.58 12.21 -29.24
CA ALA A 309 15.75 11.84 -28.45
C ALA A 309 15.35 11.18 -27.11
N THR A 310 16.11 10.17 -26.69
CA THR A 310 15.91 9.48 -25.41
C THR A 310 16.23 10.40 -24.23
N PRO A 311 15.34 10.52 -23.21
CA PRO A 311 15.64 11.25 -21.98
C PRO A 311 16.92 10.76 -21.30
N TYR A 312 17.74 11.71 -20.86
CA TYR A 312 19.05 11.47 -20.25
C TYR A 312 19.36 12.51 -19.17
N THR A 313 20.43 12.27 -18.40
CA THR A 313 20.74 13.02 -17.16
C THR A 313 19.53 13.08 -16.22
N LEU A 314 19.02 11.89 -15.86
CA LEU A 314 18.04 11.75 -14.78
C LEU A 314 18.77 12.03 -13.45
N GLU A 315 18.27 13.01 -12.69
CA GLU A 315 18.85 13.43 -11.43
C GLU A 315 17.79 13.68 -10.37
N LEU A 316 18.02 13.13 -9.17
CA LEU A 316 17.22 13.42 -7.99
C LEU A 316 17.72 14.70 -7.31
N LEU A 317 16.82 15.68 -7.17
CA LEU A 317 17.00 16.88 -6.36
C LEU A 317 16.26 16.70 -5.04
N MET A 318 16.90 17.05 -3.93
CA MET A 318 16.19 17.19 -2.65
C MET A 318 15.48 18.55 -2.63
N ALA A 319 14.31 18.63 -2.00
CA ALA A 319 13.58 19.89 -1.91
C ALA A 319 14.36 20.95 -1.11
N GLU A 320 14.30 22.20 -1.57
CA GLU A 320 15.09 23.31 -1.04
C GLU A 320 14.33 24.18 -0.02
N THR A 321 13.03 23.96 0.18
CA THR A 321 12.15 24.84 0.98
C THR A 321 11.14 24.08 1.84
N GLU A 322 10.63 24.71 2.91
CA GLU A 322 9.65 24.13 3.84
C GLU A 322 8.27 23.83 3.21
N GLU A 323 7.97 24.36 2.01
CA GLU A 323 6.69 24.13 1.32
C GLU A 323 6.72 22.89 0.41
N GLU A 324 7.90 22.41 0.01
CA GLU A 324 8.09 21.24 -0.85
C GLU A 324 8.64 20.08 -0.01
N TYR A 325 7.78 19.15 0.42
CA TYR A 325 8.15 18.07 1.34
C TYR A 325 8.87 16.87 0.70
N TRP A 326 8.98 16.85 -0.63
CA TRP A 326 9.22 15.65 -1.42
C TRP A 326 10.34 15.89 -2.45
N PRO A 327 11.30 14.96 -2.61
CA PRO A 327 12.36 15.14 -3.58
C PRO A 327 11.84 14.97 -5.01
N THR A 328 12.47 15.67 -5.95
CA THR A 328 12.00 15.77 -7.34
C THR A 328 13.01 15.12 -8.28
N LEU A 329 12.56 14.09 -8.99
CA LEU A 329 13.29 13.50 -10.11
C LEU A 329 13.20 14.47 -11.30
N THR A 330 14.34 14.81 -11.90
CA THR A 330 14.45 15.76 -13.01
C THR A 330 15.25 15.17 -14.15
N TRP A 331 15.05 15.68 -15.36
CA TRP A 331 15.86 15.34 -16.54
C TRP A 331 15.95 16.53 -17.50
N LYS A 332 16.77 16.41 -18.55
CA LYS A 332 16.84 17.44 -19.58
C LYS A 332 15.60 17.43 -20.48
N PRO A 333 15.07 18.61 -20.88
CA PRO A 333 14.03 18.69 -21.90
C PRO A 333 14.46 17.99 -23.19
N VAL A 334 13.53 17.25 -23.80
CA VAL A 334 13.67 16.69 -25.14
C VAL A 334 12.97 17.62 -26.13
N GLU A 335 13.66 18.01 -27.20
CA GLU A 335 13.11 18.87 -28.24
C GLU A 335 11.92 18.17 -28.93
N HIS A 336 10.87 18.93 -29.27
CA HIS A 336 9.57 18.45 -29.77
C HIS A 336 8.75 17.53 -28.83
N ALA A 337 9.20 17.23 -27.61
CA ALA A 337 8.38 16.48 -26.65
C ALA A 337 7.19 17.31 -26.15
N THR A 338 5.98 16.74 -26.16
CA THR A 338 4.77 17.37 -25.59
C THR A 338 4.59 17.01 -24.12
N SER A 339 5.09 15.83 -23.71
CA SER A 339 5.03 15.30 -22.36
C SER A 339 6.06 14.16 -22.19
N TYR A 340 6.10 13.57 -20.99
CA TYR A 340 6.96 12.45 -20.65
C TYR A 340 6.15 11.40 -19.90
N SER A 341 6.33 10.13 -20.26
CA SER A 341 5.93 9.00 -19.42
C SER A 341 7.08 8.64 -18.50
N VAL A 342 6.79 8.45 -17.22
CA VAL A 342 7.71 7.92 -16.22
C VAL A 342 7.18 6.56 -15.77
N TYR A 343 7.98 5.52 -16.01
CA TYR A 343 7.69 4.16 -15.58
C TYR A 343 8.41 3.87 -14.26
N ILE A 344 7.66 3.40 -13.27
CA ILE A 344 8.13 3.03 -11.94
C ILE A 344 8.19 1.50 -11.92
N ILE A 345 9.40 0.93 -11.93
CA ILE A 345 9.61 -0.49 -12.24
C ILE A 345 9.02 -1.41 -11.15
N GLU A 346 9.19 -1.06 -9.88
CA GLU A 346 8.77 -1.91 -8.74
C GLU A 346 7.24 -2.03 -8.61
N THR A 347 6.51 -0.94 -8.85
CA THR A 347 5.03 -0.93 -8.83
C THR A 347 4.40 -1.25 -10.19
N ALA A 348 5.22 -1.34 -11.25
CA ALA A 348 4.82 -1.38 -12.66
C ALA A 348 3.87 -0.22 -13.08
N GLU A 349 3.94 0.93 -12.40
CA GLU A 349 3.07 2.07 -12.64
C GLU A 349 3.64 3.05 -13.69
N TYR A 350 2.74 3.74 -14.41
CA TYR A 350 3.07 4.81 -15.34
C TYR A 350 2.48 6.15 -14.84
N ARG A 351 3.34 7.16 -14.68
CA ARG A 351 2.96 8.57 -14.50
C ARG A 351 3.18 9.31 -15.82
N THR A 352 2.36 10.33 -16.11
CA THR A 352 2.57 11.24 -17.25
C THR A 352 2.71 12.66 -16.75
N VAL A 353 3.75 13.37 -17.19
CA VAL A 353 4.07 14.75 -16.78
C VAL A 353 4.37 15.60 -18.02
N THR A 354 3.99 16.88 -18.00
CA THR A 354 4.27 17.83 -19.09
C THR A 354 5.64 18.49 -18.96
N GLU A 355 6.04 18.83 -17.73
CA GLU A 355 7.39 19.30 -17.43
C GLU A 355 8.40 18.13 -17.32
N PRO A 356 9.70 18.37 -17.52
CA PRO A 356 10.74 17.34 -17.42
C PRO A 356 11.13 17.03 -15.95
N LYS A 357 10.12 16.86 -15.09
CA LYS A 357 10.26 16.58 -13.65
C LYS A 357 9.08 15.76 -13.11
N LEU A 358 9.33 14.98 -12.05
CA LEU A 358 8.34 14.26 -11.26
C LEU A 358 8.67 14.42 -9.77
N ILE A 359 7.71 14.95 -8.99
CA ILE A 359 7.80 15.01 -7.52
C ILE A 359 7.51 13.61 -6.96
N LEU A 360 8.31 13.14 -6.02
CA LEU A 360 8.23 11.77 -5.48
C LEU A 360 7.69 11.74 -4.05
N ASP A 361 6.44 11.30 -3.89
CA ASP A 361 5.83 11.05 -2.58
C ASP A 361 6.46 9.83 -1.85
N GLU A 362 5.98 9.58 -0.63
CA GLU A 362 6.49 8.55 0.30
C GLU A 362 6.59 7.15 -0.32
N GLU A 363 5.72 6.81 -1.28
CA GLU A 363 5.61 5.47 -1.85
C GLU A 363 6.83 5.11 -2.73
N TYR A 364 7.44 6.09 -3.41
CA TYR A 364 8.56 5.83 -4.35
C TYR A 364 9.96 6.05 -3.75
N LEU A 365 10.08 6.42 -2.47
CA LEU A 365 11.40 6.68 -1.85
C LEU A 365 12.19 5.43 -1.50
N LEU A 366 11.55 4.25 -1.50
CA LEU A 366 12.19 2.97 -1.19
C LEU A 366 12.63 2.25 -2.47
N LEU A 367 13.94 2.30 -2.76
CA LEU A 367 14.67 1.44 -3.72
C LEU A 367 14.07 1.34 -5.14
N SER A 368 13.26 2.31 -5.56
CA SER A 368 12.58 2.28 -6.85
C SER A 368 13.54 2.58 -8.01
N GLU A 369 13.46 1.79 -9.08
CA GLU A 369 14.06 2.11 -10.37
C GLU A 369 13.04 2.81 -11.28
N PHE A 370 13.49 3.85 -11.98
CA PHE A 370 12.65 4.68 -12.85
C PHE A 370 13.20 4.67 -14.28
N GLN A 371 12.30 4.64 -15.27
CA GLN A 371 12.64 4.95 -16.65
C GLN A 371 11.77 6.11 -17.14
N VAL A 372 12.35 7.00 -17.96
CA VAL A 372 11.63 8.15 -18.53
C VAL A 372 11.66 8.05 -20.05
N LYS A 373 10.51 8.35 -20.67
CA LYS A 373 10.31 8.35 -22.12
C LYS A 373 9.58 9.63 -22.52
N ALA A 374 10.22 10.45 -23.35
CA ALA A 374 9.57 11.59 -23.99
C ALA A 374 8.52 11.11 -25.00
N LEU A 375 7.36 11.76 -24.95
CA LEU A 375 6.18 11.54 -25.78
C LEU A 375 5.94 12.73 -26.71
N ASN A 376 5.25 12.49 -27.81
CA ASN A 376 4.76 13.56 -28.71
C ASN A 376 3.41 13.17 -29.33
N ASP A 377 2.55 14.17 -29.54
CA ASP A 377 1.18 14.03 -30.06
C ASP A 377 1.01 14.54 -31.51
N ASP A 378 2.11 14.93 -32.15
CA ASP A 378 2.17 15.39 -33.54
C ASP A 378 2.12 14.20 -34.52
N ALA A 379 1.80 14.46 -35.77
CA ALA A 379 1.92 13.47 -36.84
C ALA A 379 3.39 13.17 -37.17
N GLU A 380 4.30 14.17 -37.13
CA GLU A 380 5.64 14.05 -37.70
C GLU A 380 6.65 13.24 -36.86
N TYR A 381 6.38 13.03 -35.57
CA TYR A 381 7.35 12.46 -34.62
C TYR A 381 6.88 11.16 -33.97
N LEU A 382 7.84 10.26 -33.70
CA LEU A 382 7.62 9.09 -32.86
C LEU A 382 8.18 9.33 -31.45
N ASP A 383 7.42 8.87 -30.45
CA ASP A 383 7.86 8.59 -29.08
C ASP A 383 9.35 8.18 -29.00
N SER A 384 10.08 8.74 -28.05
CA SER A 384 11.47 8.32 -27.78
C SER A 384 11.58 6.86 -27.31
N ALA A 385 12.80 6.32 -27.23
CA ALA A 385 13.03 5.12 -26.43
C ALA A 385 12.97 5.44 -24.93
N TRP A 386 12.76 4.43 -24.09
CA TRP A 386 12.96 4.56 -22.64
C TRP A 386 14.41 4.90 -22.31
N SER A 387 14.63 5.74 -21.30
CA SER A 387 15.94 5.94 -20.68
C SER A 387 16.49 4.62 -20.12
N ILE A 388 17.80 4.59 -19.84
CA ILE A 388 18.33 3.59 -18.91
C ILE A 388 17.61 3.71 -17.55
N PRO A 389 17.45 2.60 -16.79
CA PRO A 389 16.92 2.66 -15.43
C PRO A 389 17.77 3.55 -14.52
N PHE A 390 17.10 4.39 -13.75
CA PHE A 390 17.69 5.24 -12.72
C PHE A 390 17.23 4.73 -11.35
N LEU A 391 18.15 4.12 -10.59
CA LEU A 391 17.89 3.61 -9.25
C LEU A 391 17.94 4.75 -8.22
N ILE A 392 16.85 4.96 -7.49
CA ILE A 392 16.83 5.84 -6.33
C ILE A 392 17.28 5.09 -5.08
N ASN A 393 18.39 5.55 -4.52
CA ASN A 393 18.93 5.08 -3.24
C ASN A 393 18.80 6.17 -2.17
N VAL A 394 17.54 6.51 -1.85
CA VAL A 394 17.21 7.28 -0.64
C VAL A 394 16.99 6.29 0.49
N ILE A 395 17.79 6.40 1.55
CA ILE A 395 17.49 5.70 2.80
C ILE A 395 16.32 6.46 3.45
N SER A 396 15.19 5.76 3.62
CA SER A 396 13.95 6.32 4.14
C SER A 396 14.16 7.11 5.45
N PRO A 397 13.65 8.36 5.55
CA PRO A 397 13.78 9.19 6.75
C PRO A 397 12.82 8.79 7.90
N PHE A 398 12.09 7.68 7.77
CA PHE A 398 10.96 7.34 8.65
C PHE A 398 11.31 6.54 9.91
N ASP A 399 12.48 6.83 10.50
CA ASP A 399 12.63 6.75 11.96
C ASP A 399 12.50 8.20 12.46
N ALA A 400 11.27 8.61 12.81
CA ALA A 400 10.81 10.01 12.79
C ALA A 400 11.54 11.00 13.73
N ASP A 401 12.42 10.50 14.59
CA ASP A 401 13.31 11.29 15.44
C ASP A 401 14.75 11.40 14.87
N THR A 402 15.07 10.91 13.67
CA THR A 402 16.45 10.84 13.12
C THR A 402 16.62 11.54 11.77
N LEU A 403 17.70 12.32 11.60
CA LEU A 403 17.98 13.03 10.34
C LEU A 403 18.46 12.12 9.19
N CYS A 404 18.24 12.57 7.95
CA CYS A 404 18.76 11.93 6.74
C CYS A 404 20.29 11.89 6.71
N VAL A 405 20.87 10.83 6.14
CA VAL A 405 22.33 10.73 5.93
C VAL A 405 22.81 11.74 4.86
N PRO A 406 23.92 12.47 5.07
CA PRO A 406 24.54 13.30 4.04
C PRO A 406 25.01 12.50 2.82
N ILE A 407 24.63 12.96 1.62
CA ILE A 407 24.91 12.30 0.33
C ILE A 407 25.63 13.24 -0.65
N ARG A 408 26.05 12.68 -1.79
CA ARG A 408 26.83 13.36 -2.86
C ARG A 408 28.08 14.08 -2.34
N LEU A 409 28.83 13.46 -1.42
CA LEU A 409 30.15 13.95 -1.01
C LEU A 409 31.06 14.10 -2.24
N SER A 410 31.63 15.28 -2.44
CA SER A 410 32.47 15.61 -3.60
C SER A 410 33.52 16.66 -3.23
N SER A 411 34.77 16.49 -3.67
CA SER A 411 35.85 17.43 -3.39
C SER A 411 36.44 18.10 -4.63
N ASP A 412 36.55 19.43 -4.59
CA ASP A 412 37.57 20.15 -5.36
C ASP A 412 38.93 20.13 -4.61
N GLN A 413 39.89 20.97 -5.00
CA GLN A 413 41.24 21.01 -4.40
C GLN A 413 41.31 21.75 -3.05
N THR A 414 40.23 22.42 -2.68
CA THR A 414 40.12 23.37 -1.57
C THR A 414 38.85 23.16 -0.74
N THR A 415 37.81 22.54 -1.29
CA THR A 415 36.51 22.36 -0.64
C THR A 415 35.97 20.94 -0.85
N LEU A 416 35.56 20.29 0.24
CA LEU A 416 34.65 19.14 0.23
C LEU A 416 33.21 19.68 0.41
N THR A 417 32.27 19.24 -0.42
CA THR A 417 30.85 19.59 -0.34
C THR A 417 29.97 18.35 -0.26
N TRP A 418 28.74 18.52 0.20
CA TRP A 418 27.68 17.49 0.24
C TRP A 418 26.31 18.15 0.09
N ASN A 419 25.26 17.36 -0.15
CA ASN A 419 23.88 17.87 -0.16
C ASN A 419 23.44 18.31 1.25
N SER A 420 22.62 19.35 1.32
CA SER A 420 21.94 19.73 2.57
C SER A 420 21.05 18.61 3.10
N VAL A 421 20.96 18.52 4.43
CA VAL A 421 20.01 17.67 5.14
C VAL A 421 18.98 18.57 5.82
N TYR A 422 17.69 18.29 5.57
CA TYR A 422 16.59 19.03 6.17
C TYR A 422 16.61 18.91 7.71
N ASN A 423 16.26 19.98 8.42
CA ASN A 423 16.36 20.12 9.87
C ASN A 423 17.75 19.85 10.49
N ALA A 424 18.83 19.87 9.70
CA ALA A 424 20.19 19.83 10.24
C ALA A 424 20.62 21.20 10.77
N ASN A 425 21.03 21.26 12.03
CA ASN A 425 21.65 22.44 12.65
C ASN A 425 23.14 22.60 12.29
N GLY A 426 23.69 21.66 11.52
CA GLY A 426 25.09 21.57 11.14
C GLY A 426 25.48 20.13 10.81
N TYR A 427 26.78 19.90 10.68
CA TYR A 427 27.37 18.63 10.27
C TYR A 427 28.62 18.32 11.09
N ASN A 428 28.70 17.10 11.61
CA ASN A 428 29.94 16.52 12.12
C ASN A 428 30.71 15.92 10.94
N VAL A 429 31.99 16.22 10.83
CA VAL A 429 32.89 15.67 9.82
C VAL A 429 34.03 14.92 10.52
N GLU A 430 34.07 13.61 10.32
CA GLU A 430 35.16 12.74 10.75
C GLU A 430 36.16 12.61 9.60
N ILE A 431 37.45 12.76 9.89
CA ILE A 431 38.54 12.54 8.93
C ILE A 431 39.48 11.51 9.55
N SER A 432 39.86 10.47 8.82
CA SER A 432 40.66 9.37 9.39
C SER A 432 41.92 9.86 10.08
N ASP A 433 42.22 9.32 11.26
CA ASP A 433 43.38 9.67 12.09
C ASP A 433 43.50 11.17 12.49
N ILE A 434 42.38 11.91 12.46
CA ILE A 434 42.27 13.29 12.96
C ILE A 434 41.20 13.33 14.06
N SER A 435 41.50 13.99 15.17
CA SER A 435 40.62 14.09 16.33
C SER A 435 40.80 15.44 17.03
N PRO A 436 39.74 16.09 17.54
CA PRO A 436 38.33 15.65 17.48
C PRO A 436 37.74 15.76 16.06
N ASN A 437 36.54 15.20 15.86
CA ASN A 437 35.74 15.45 14.67
C ASN A 437 35.49 16.96 14.53
N LEU A 438 35.51 17.44 13.29
CA LEU A 438 35.18 18.83 12.98
C LEU A 438 33.66 19.01 13.03
N HIS A 439 33.20 20.20 13.38
CA HIS A 439 31.80 20.59 13.27
C HIS A 439 31.70 21.83 12.40
N VAL A 440 30.83 21.79 11.38
CA VAL A 440 30.58 22.88 10.44
C VAL A 440 29.08 23.13 10.30
N ILE A 441 28.69 24.38 10.07
CA ILE A 441 27.28 24.75 9.92
C ILE A 441 26.85 24.62 8.45
N ASP A 442 27.76 24.99 7.53
CA ASP A 442 27.58 24.89 6.08
C ASP A 442 27.66 23.45 5.55
N THR A 443 27.12 23.22 4.36
CA THR A 443 27.28 22.01 3.54
C THR A 443 28.67 21.85 2.90
N ARG A 444 29.70 22.46 3.50
CA ARG A 444 31.07 22.49 2.97
C ARG A 444 32.13 22.47 4.06
N LEU A 445 33.29 21.89 3.75
CA LEU A 445 34.51 21.92 4.57
C LEU A 445 35.73 22.29 3.71
N THR A 446 36.53 23.25 4.16
CA THR A 446 37.82 23.57 3.54
C THR A 446 38.81 22.41 3.73
N ILE A 447 39.34 21.89 2.63
CA ILE A 447 40.34 20.82 2.60
C ILE A 447 41.71 21.41 2.91
N LEU A 448 42.28 21.03 4.05
CA LEU A 448 43.69 21.33 4.36
C LEU A 448 44.61 20.31 3.66
N PRO A 449 45.88 20.66 3.34
CA PRO A 449 46.84 19.72 2.77
C PRO A 449 47.06 18.45 3.60
N THR A 450 46.83 18.51 4.92
CA THR A 450 46.90 17.38 5.86
C THR A 450 45.70 16.43 5.81
N TYR A 451 44.62 16.78 5.09
CA TYR A 451 43.43 15.96 4.91
C TYR A 451 43.48 15.12 3.62
N VAL A 452 44.39 15.46 2.70
CA VAL A 452 44.57 14.76 1.43
C VAL A 452 45.05 13.32 1.67
N GLY A 453 44.45 12.36 0.96
CA GLY A 453 44.71 10.93 1.09
C GLY A 453 43.97 10.23 2.25
N LYS A 454 43.18 10.97 3.05
CA LYS A 454 42.38 10.42 4.16
C LYS A 454 40.94 10.17 3.74
N THR A 455 40.28 9.24 4.43
CA THR A 455 38.84 9.01 4.26
C THR A 455 38.04 9.93 5.17
N VAL A 456 36.97 10.52 4.64
CA VAL A 456 36.05 11.42 5.33
C VAL A 456 34.67 10.81 5.44
N ARG A 457 33.99 11.01 6.56
CA ARG A 457 32.56 10.74 6.74
C ARG A 457 31.87 11.98 7.28
N VAL A 458 30.62 12.21 6.87
CA VAL A 458 29.80 13.35 7.31
C VAL A 458 28.52 12.83 7.96
N GLN A 459 28.12 13.42 9.08
CA GLN A 459 26.87 13.16 9.80
C GLN A 459 26.14 14.49 9.98
N ALA A 460 24.85 14.57 9.65
CA ALA A 460 24.03 15.73 9.96
C ALA A 460 23.68 15.74 11.46
N THR A 461 23.73 16.91 12.10
CA THR A 461 23.42 17.06 13.52
C THR A 461 22.03 17.67 13.72
N GLY A 462 21.16 16.97 14.46
CA GLY A 462 19.84 17.47 14.81
C GLY A 462 19.86 18.40 16.03
N SER A 463 18.69 18.93 16.37
CA SER A 463 18.47 19.65 17.63
C SER A 463 17.10 19.35 18.23
N GLY A 464 16.94 19.64 19.53
CA GLY A 464 15.70 19.35 20.25
C GLY A 464 15.49 17.83 20.41
N SER A 465 14.45 17.30 19.77
CA SER A 465 14.17 15.86 19.72
C SER A 465 14.89 15.13 18.57
N LEU A 466 15.45 15.85 17.60
CA LEU A 466 16.07 15.24 16.43
C LEU A 466 17.47 14.72 16.75
N LEU A 467 17.63 13.41 16.61
CA LEU A 467 18.88 12.66 16.65
C LEU A 467 19.70 12.91 15.37
N ASN A 468 21.02 12.88 15.53
CA ASN A 468 21.95 12.96 14.40
C ASN A 468 21.74 11.80 13.41
N SER A 469 22.00 12.07 12.14
CA SER A 469 21.89 11.06 11.08
C SER A 469 22.88 9.89 11.27
N PRO A 470 22.68 8.77 10.55
CA PRO A 470 23.79 7.87 10.22
C PRO A 470 24.95 8.63 9.57
N TRP A 471 26.17 8.11 9.71
CA TRP A 471 27.33 8.61 8.97
C TRP A 471 27.21 8.28 7.48
N SER A 472 27.68 9.19 6.62
CA SER A 472 27.80 8.96 5.19
C SER A 472 28.70 7.76 4.86
N ALA A 473 28.58 7.26 3.63
CA ALA A 473 29.62 6.42 3.06
C ALA A 473 30.99 7.13 3.13
N PRO A 474 32.11 6.40 3.35
CA PRO A 474 33.43 7.00 3.43
C PRO A 474 33.91 7.50 2.06
N TYR A 475 34.31 8.77 2.01
CA TYR A 475 34.81 9.45 0.82
C TYR A 475 36.33 9.64 0.90
N LEU A 476 37.08 9.16 -0.08
CA LEU A 476 38.55 9.33 -0.11
C LEU A 476 38.91 10.69 -0.71
N LEU A 477 39.45 11.60 0.11
CA LEU A 477 39.96 12.89 -0.35
C LEU A 477 41.17 12.70 -1.27
N SER A 478 40.90 12.65 -2.57
CA SER A 478 41.89 12.36 -3.59
C SER A 478 42.51 13.65 -4.11
N SER A 479 43.85 13.75 -4.12
CA SER A 479 44.52 14.83 -4.85
C SER A 479 44.27 14.67 -6.35
N SER A 480 43.42 15.51 -6.93
CA SER A 480 43.33 15.63 -8.37
C SER A 480 44.67 16.16 -8.91
N ASN A 481 45.35 15.36 -9.73
CA ASN A 481 46.61 15.76 -10.39
C ASN A 481 46.31 16.78 -11.49
N SER A 482 45.95 18.00 -11.11
CA SER A 482 46.05 19.14 -12.02
C SER A 482 47.52 19.46 -12.28
N SER A 483 47.84 19.72 -13.54
CA SER A 483 49.15 20.25 -13.92
C SER A 483 49.34 21.61 -13.25
N LYS A 484 50.15 21.66 -12.18
CA LYS A 484 50.47 22.93 -11.51
C LYS A 484 51.09 23.92 -12.51
N THR A 485 50.60 25.15 -12.51
CA THR A 485 51.17 26.20 -13.36
C THR A 485 52.47 26.70 -12.74
N VAL A 486 53.59 26.57 -13.46
CA VAL A 486 54.87 27.16 -13.05
C VAL A 486 54.78 28.68 -13.16
N LEU A 487 55.16 29.40 -12.10
CA LEU A 487 55.22 30.86 -12.11
C LEU A 487 56.19 31.37 -13.19
N GLY A 488 55.84 32.49 -13.80
CA GLY A 488 56.72 33.15 -14.77
C GLY A 488 58.04 33.55 -14.10
N THR A 489 59.17 33.30 -14.78
CA THR A 489 60.47 33.78 -14.30
C THR A 489 60.50 35.31 -14.23
N PRO A 490 61.09 35.93 -13.18
CA PRO A 490 61.28 37.38 -13.10
C PRO A 490 62.03 37.93 -14.33
N LYS A 491 61.52 39.05 -14.87
CA LYS A 491 62.02 39.68 -16.10
C LYS A 491 62.26 41.17 -15.89
N GLY A 492 63.00 41.78 -16.82
CA GLY A 492 63.32 43.21 -16.77
C GLY A 492 64.12 43.58 -15.51
N ILE A 493 65.09 42.75 -15.12
CA ILE A 493 65.97 43.04 -13.98
C ILE A 493 66.80 44.28 -14.33
N THR A 494 66.75 45.30 -13.47
CA THR A 494 67.53 46.54 -13.60
C THR A 494 68.16 46.91 -12.27
N GLN A 495 69.24 47.69 -12.31
CA GLN A 495 69.90 48.23 -11.13
C GLN A 495 70.00 49.75 -11.25
N VAL A 496 69.63 50.45 -10.18
CA VAL A 496 69.78 51.92 -10.05
C VAL A 496 70.43 52.19 -8.70
N GLY A 497 71.72 52.54 -8.72
CA GLY A 497 72.53 52.65 -7.51
C GLY A 497 72.64 51.31 -6.77
N MET A 498 72.19 51.27 -5.51
CA MET A 498 72.16 50.06 -4.68
C MET A 498 70.83 49.29 -4.76
N VAL A 499 69.83 49.78 -5.50
CA VAL A 499 68.54 49.09 -5.62
C VAL A 499 68.51 48.28 -6.91
N ILE A 500 68.23 46.98 -6.79
CA ILE A 500 67.89 46.08 -7.89
C ILE A 500 66.36 45.95 -7.93
N SER A 501 65.76 46.00 -9.11
CA SER A 501 64.31 45.87 -9.31
C SER A 501 63.99 45.01 -10.54
N TRP A 502 62.80 44.43 -10.56
CA TRP A 502 62.31 43.58 -11.65
C TRP A 502 60.82 43.77 -11.89
N GLN A 503 60.30 43.20 -12.98
CA GLN A 503 58.87 43.17 -13.27
C GLN A 503 58.16 42.20 -12.30
N PRO A 504 57.02 42.58 -11.70
CA PRO A 504 56.27 41.69 -10.81
C PRO A 504 55.73 40.49 -11.57
N VAL A 505 55.86 39.32 -10.96
CA VAL A 505 55.31 38.05 -11.46
C VAL A 505 53.89 37.87 -10.94
N SER A 506 52.93 37.67 -11.85
CA SER A 506 51.55 37.41 -11.47
C SER A 506 51.43 36.11 -10.65
N ASN A 507 50.64 36.15 -9.57
CA ASN A 507 50.44 35.05 -8.60
C ASN A 507 51.66 34.64 -7.75
N ALA A 508 52.76 35.40 -7.81
CA ALA A 508 53.81 35.35 -6.79
C ALA A 508 53.39 36.19 -5.57
N SER A 509 53.75 35.75 -4.36
CA SER A 509 53.53 36.53 -3.13
C SER A 509 54.82 37.04 -2.48
N TYR A 510 55.97 36.47 -2.86
CA TYR A 510 57.30 36.95 -2.51
C TYR A 510 58.33 36.42 -3.51
N TYR A 511 59.56 36.90 -3.40
CA TYR A 511 60.70 36.50 -4.22
C TYR A 511 61.85 36.03 -3.32
N LEU A 512 62.58 35.02 -3.79
CA LEU A 512 63.81 34.54 -3.18
C LEU A 512 65.00 35.00 -4.03
N VAL A 513 65.76 35.97 -3.53
CA VAL A 513 67.00 36.45 -4.17
C VAL A 513 68.17 35.65 -3.61
N ASN A 514 68.62 34.67 -4.39
CA ASN A 514 69.76 33.82 -4.07
C ASN A 514 71.07 34.45 -4.56
N PHE A 515 72.11 34.41 -3.72
CA PHE A 515 73.48 34.83 -4.01
C PHE A 515 74.39 33.59 -4.05
N PRO A 516 74.56 32.91 -5.20
CA PRO A 516 75.20 31.59 -5.26
C PRO A 516 76.65 31.60 -4.76
N ASN A 517 77.34 32.72 -4.91
CA ASN A 517 78.74 32.91 -4.49
C ASN A 517 78.90 32.98 -2.95
N ASN A 518 77.83 33.34 -2.22
CA ASN A 518 77.84 33.59 -0.78
C ASN A 518 76.98 32.60 0.03
N PHE A 519 76.32 31.64 -0.63
CA PHE A 519 75.38 30.69 0.00
C PHE A 519 74.26 31.36 0.83
N ALA A 520 73.89 32.59 0.47
CA ALA A 520 72.88 33.39 1.16
C ALA A 520 71.66 33.61 0.27
N SER A 521 70.48 33.62 0.88
CA SER A 521 69.20 33.88 0.20
C SER A 521 68.42 34.93 0.98
N ILE A 522 67.94 35.96 0.28
CA ILE A 522 67.13 37.03 0.88
C ILE A 522 65.70 36.90 0.35
N VAL A 523 64.73 36.88 1.27
CA VAL A 523 63.30 36.91 0.94
C VAL A 523 62.83 38.37 0.88
N VAL A 524 62.12 38.74 -0.19
CA VAL A 524 61.50 40.06 -0.34
C VAL A 524 60.05 39.93 -0.81
N ASP A 525 59.14 40.71 -0.23
CA ASP A 525 57.72 40.77 -0.57
C ASP A 525 57.43 41.63 -1.82
N GLN A 526 58.33 42.58 -2.12
CA GLN A 526 58.27 43.47 -3.27
C GLN A 526 59.21 43.02 -4.39
N PRO A 527 58.97 43.40 -5.67
CA PRO A 527 59.85 43.08 -6.80
C PRO A 527 61.09 43.99 -6.86
N LYS A 528 61.76 44.16 -5.71
CA LYS A 528 62.98 44.95 -5.52
C LYS A 528 63.79 44.45 -4.32
N LEU A 529 65.10 44.67 -4.36
CA LEU A 529 66.03 44.47 -3.26
C LEU A 529 66.93 45.70 -3.13
N ASP A 530 67.11 46.19 -1.91
CA ASP A 530 68.05 47.26 -1.59
C ASP A 530 69.34 46.65 -1.01
N LEU A 531 70.48 47.00 -1.60
CA LEU A 531 71.81 46.53 -1.21
C LEU A 531 72.59 47.58 -0.39
N THR A 532 71.93 48.63 0.12
CA THR A 532 72.57 49.68 0.91
C THR A 532 73.28 49.09 2.14
N GLY A 533 74.61 49.12 2.12
CA GLY A 533 75.49 48.51 3.14
C GLY A 533 76.28 47.28 2.66
N ALA A 534 76.00 46.76 1.46
CA ALA A 534 76.84 45.75 0.82
C ALA A 534 78.19 46.36 0.36
N TYR A 535 79.25 45.56 0.43
CA TYR A 535 80.57 45.95 -0.07
C TYR A 535 80.65 45.82 -1.60
N ASN A 536 81.51 46.62 -2.23
CA ASN A 536 81.69 46.66 -3.69
C ASN A 536 82.32 45.36 -4.22
N LEU A 537 81.50 44.34 -4.45
CA LEU A 537 81.84 43.06 -5.07
C LEU A 537 80.85 42.74 -6.20
N GLU A 538 81.31 42.02 -7.21
CA GLU A 538 80.43 41.54 -8.29
C GLU A 538 79.62 40.32 -7.80
N TYR A 539 78.30 40.51 -7.65
CA TYR A 539 77.39 39.47 -7.22
C TYR A 539 76.62 38.89 -8.41
N LEU A 540 76.80 37.60 -8.67
CA LEU A 540 75.80 36.83 -9.40
C LEU A 540 74.57 36.68 -8.48
N ILE A 541 73.38 37.02 -9.00
CA ILE A 541 72.10 36.79 -8.32
C ILE A 541 71.20 35.88 -9.16
N ARG A 542 70.30 35.16 -8.49
CA ARG A 542 69.15 34.49 -9.10
C ARG A 542 67.89 34.87 -8.33
N ILE A 543 66.86 35.32 -9.03
CA ILE A 543 65.60 35.76 -8.44
C ILE A 543 64.54 34.74 -8.80
N GLN A 544 64.03 34.04 -7.80
CA GLN A 544 62.95 33.07 -7.96
C GLN A 544 61.64 33.70 -7.47
N ALA A 545 60.55 33.56 -8.23
CA ALA A 545 59.22 33.99 -7.80
C ALA A 545 58.52 32.83 -7.08
N ILE A 546 58.01 33.07 -5.88
CA ILE A 546 57.49 32.04 -4.97
C ILE A 546 55.98 32.19 -4.77
N SER A 547 55.23 31.08 -4.79
CA SER A 547 53.80 31.06 -4.46
C SER A 547 53.51 30.26 -3.18
N PRO A 548 52.78 30.84 -2.20
CA PRO A 548 52.24 30.09 -1.08
C PRO A 548 50.99 29.26 -1.47
N SER A 549 50.52 29.39 -2.72
CA SER A 549 49.35 28.66 -3.22
C SER A 549 49.74 27.28 -3.76
N SER A 550 49.01 26.25 -3.33
CA SER A 550 49.16 24.87 -3.81
C SER A 550 48.93 24.71 -5.33
N LEU A 551 48.23 25.66 -5.96
CA LEU A 551 47.86 25.69 -7.38
C LEU A 551 49.06 25.95 -8.32
N TYR A 552 50.11 26.58 -7.82
CA TYR A 552 51.28 26.98 -8.60
C TYR A 552 52.53 26.19 -8.19
N LEU A 553 53.53 26.21 -9.06
CA LEU A 553 54.93 25.92 -8.72
C LEU A 553 55.72 27.22 -8.77
N ASP A 554 56.72 27.34 -7.93
CA ASP A 554 57.69 28.43 -7.95
C ASP A 554 58.38 28.53 -9.32
N SER A 555 58.89 29.71 -9.67
CA SER A 555 59.60 29.86 -10.95
C SER A 555 60.87 29.01 -10.99
N ALA A 556 61.37 28.78 -12.21
CA ALA A 556 62.77 28.45 -12.42
C ALA A 556 63.71 29.63 -12.04
#